data_AF-A0A1T4M278-F1
#
_entry.id   AF-A0A1T4M278-F1
#
_cell.length_a   1.000
_cell.length_b   1.000
_cell.length_c   1.000
_cell.angle_alpha   90.00
_cell.angle_beta   90.00
_cell.angle_gamma   90.00
#
_symmetry.space_group_name_H-M   'P 1'
#
loop_
_entity.id
_entity.type
_entity.pdbx_description
1 polymer ?
#
loop_
_entity_poly.entity_id
_entity_poly.type
_entity_poly.pdbx_seq_one_letter_code
_entity_poly.pdbx_strand_id
1 'polypeptide(L)' 'MENKFDKEKYKAEWKKKNMRMVGSQFNIEFVNEFKKACNILVTTQADVIRTAMIETIEKAKQKNNDV' A
#
# COMPACT_ATOMS: atom_id res chain seq x y z
N MET A 1 -26.99 11.09 -29.64
CA MET A 1 -26.51 11.65 -28.36
C MET A 1 -25.09 11.19 -28.16
N GLU A 2 -24.13 12.12 -28.16
CA GLU A 2 -22.74 11.81 -27.83
C GLU A 2 -22.67 11.21 -26.43
N ASN A 3 -22.18 9.97 -26.32
CA ASN A 3 -21.76 9.40 -25.05
C ASN A 3 -20.54 10.20 -24.58
N LYS A 4 -20.79 11.26 -23.80
CA LYS A 4 -19.73 12.08 -23.21
C LYS A 4 -18.91 11.18 -22.28
N PHE A 5 -17.63 10.99 -22.60
CA PHE A 5 -16.74 10.16 -21.79
C PHE A 5 -16.69 10.69 -20.35
N ASP A 6 -17.19 9.88 -19.41
CA ASP A 6 -17.16 10.18 -17.99
C ASP A 6 -15.81 9.74 -17.39
N LYS A 7 -14.90 10.71 -17.28
CA LYS A 7 -13.55 10.53 -16.73
C LYS A 7 -13.57 10.03 -15.28
N GLU A 8 -14.54 10.44 -14.47
CA GLU A 8 -14.57 10.11 -13.04
C GLU A 8 -15.06 8.68 -12.84
N LYS A 9 -16.09 8.26 -13.59
CA LYS A 9 -16.53 6.86 -13.62
C LYS A 9 -15.41 5.93 -14.10
N TYR A 10 -14.71 6.31 -15.17
CA TYR A 10 -13.56 5.54 -15.68
C TYR A 10 -12.45 5.36 -14.63
N LYS A 11 -12.04 6.43 -13.94
CA LYS A 11 -11.02 6.36 -12.88
C LYS A 11 -11.45 5.46 -11.72
N ALA A 12 -12.71 5.57 -11.28
CA ALA A 12 -13.24 4.75 -10.20
C ALA A 12 -13.23 3.25 -10.56
N GLU A 13 -13.68 2.90 -11.77
CA GLU A 13 -13.66 1.53 -12.26
C GLU A 13 -12.23 0.99 -12.41
N TRP A 14 -11.30 1.79 -12.91
CA TRP A 14 -9.90 1.39 -13.03
C TRP A 14 -9.28 1.13 -11.65
N LYS A 15 -9.52 2.02 -10.67
CA LYS A 15 -9.04 1.84 -9.28
C LYS A 15 -9.60 0.56 -8.66
N LYS A 16 -10.89 0.27 -8.84
CA LYS A 16 -11.53 -0.95 -8.33
C LYS A 16 -10.91 -2.23 -8.92
N LYS A 17 -10.53 -2.19 -10.20
CA LYS A 17 -9.92 -3.34 -10.88
C LYS A 17 -8.46 -3.55 -10.47
N ASN A 18 -7.67 -2.47 -10.37
CA ASN A 18 -6.21 -2.56 -10.27
C ASN A 18 -5.65 -2.33 -8.87
N MET A 19 -6.44 -1.80 -7.93
CA MET A 19 -5.97 -1.54 -6.57
C MET A 19 -6.63 -2.49 -5.58
N ARG A 20 -5.83 -2.96 -4.62
CA ARG A 20 -6.28 -3.70 -3.43
C ARG A 20 -5.70 -3.03 -2.20
N MET A 21 -6.48 -3.01 -1.12
CA MET A 21 -6.06 -2.48 0.17
C MET A 21 -5.56 -3.62 1.03
N VAL A 22 -4.37 -3.47 1.61
CA VAL A 22 -3.87 -4.31 2.70
C VAL A 22 -4.19 -3.59 3.99
N GLY A 23 -4.99 -4.22 4.86
CA GLY A 23 -5.46 -3.60 6.12
C GLY A 23 -5.16 -4.47 7.33
N SER A 24 -4.72 -3.84 8.41
CA SER A 24 -4.61 -4.42 9.75
C SER A 24 -4.84 -3.31 10.79
N GLN A 25 -5.31 -3.69 11.98
CA GLN A 25 -5.48 -2.77 13.11
C GLN A 25 -4.36 -2.99 14.13
N PHE A 26 -3.82 -1.89 14.65
CA PHE A 26 -2.74 -1.89 15.65
C PHE A 26 -3.10 -1.00 16.83
N ASN A 27 -2.42 -1.20 17.95
CA ASN A 27 -2.55 -0.34 19.13
C ASN A 27 -2.28 1.13 18.76
N ILE A 28 -3.08 2.04 19.32
CA ILE A 28 -3.03 3.48 19.06
C ILE A 28 -1.65 4.09 19.37
N GLU A 29 -1.04 3.72 20.49
CA GLU A 29 0.28 4.22 20.90
C GLU A 29 1.35 3.84 19.88
N PHE A 30 1.35 2.58 19.47
CA PHE A 30 2.26 2.07 18.43
C PHE A 30 2.07 2.81 17.10
N VAL A 31 0.83 3.05 16.67
CA VAL A 31 0.55 3.80 15.42
C VAL A 31 1.03 5.26 15.54
N ASN A 32 0.88 5.87 16.71
CA ASN A 32 1.34 7.24 16.95
C ASN A 32 2.87 7.34 16.91
N GLU A 33 3.57 6.38 17.53
CA GLU A 33 5.03 6.29 17.46
C GLU A 33 5.51 6.07 16.02
N PHE A 34 4.87 5.17 15.28
CA PHE A 34 5.17 4.95 13.87
C PHE A 34 5.02 6.23 13.02
N LYS A 35 3.94 6.98 13.23
CA LYS A 35 3.72 8.27 12.53
C LYS A 35 4.79 9.30 12.89
N LYS A 36 5.18 9.41 14.16
CA LYS A 36 6.27 10.31 14.59
C LYS A 36 7.59 9.92 13.95
N ALA A 37 7.91 8.62 13.92
CA ALA A 37 9.11 8.12 13.26
C ALA A 37 9.11 8.45 11.76
N CYS A 38 7.98 8.29 11.05
CA CYS A 38 7.88 8.66 9.63
C CYS A 38 8.20 10.15 9.41
N ASN A 39 7.71 11.03 10.29
CA ASN A 39 7.98 12.47 10.21
C ASN A 39 9.46 12.80 10.47
N ILE A 40 10.07 12.18 11.47
CA ILE A 40 11.50 12.37 11.81
C ILE A 40 12.38 11.91 10.65
N LEU A 41 12.04 10.78 10.02
CA LEU A 41 12.79 10.21 8.90
C LEU A 41 12.46 10.85 7.55
N VAL A 42 11.56 11.84 7.51
CA VAL A 42 11.11 12.52 6.29
C VAL A 42 10.65 11.51 5.22
N THR A 43 9.88 10.50 5.65
CA THR A 43 9.36 9.43 4.79
C THR A 43 7.84 9.32 4.92
N THR A 44 7.20 8.70 3.92
CA THR A 44 5.76 8.47 3.96
C THR A 44 5.45 7.10 4.55
N GLN A 45 4.32 7.00 5.26
CA GLN A 45 3.81 5.71 5.76
C GLN A 45 3.67 4.68 4.63
N ALA A 46 3.25 5.13 3.45
CA ALA A 46 3.11 4.28 2.28
C ALA A 46 4.45 3.72 1.79
N ASP A 47 5.52 4.50 1.86
CA ASP A 47 6.86 4.04 1.47
C ASP A 47 7.40 3.00 2.45
N VAL A 48 7.27 3.26 3.76
CA VAL A 48 7.69 2.28 4.78
C VAL A 48 6.92 0.98 4.66
N ILE A 49 5.60 1.04 4.49
CA ILE A 49 4.77 -0.15 4.30
C ILE A 49 5.15 -0.87 2.99
N ARG A 50 5.38 -0.13 1.89
CA ARG A 50 5.79 -0.73 0.60
C ARG A 50 7.12 -1.47 0.74
N THR A 51 8.11 -0.89 1.42
CA THR A 51 9.40 -1.54 1.67
C THR A 51 9.21 -2.83 2.46
N ALA A 52 8.45 -2.81 3.56
CA ALA A 52 8.16 -4.00 4.35
C ALA A 52 7.44 -5.09 3.53
N MET A 53 6.52 -4.70 2.64
CA MET A 53 5.86 -5.63 1.72
C MET A 53 6.85 -6.26 0.72
N ILE A 54 7.74 -5.46 0.12
CA ILE A 54 8.77 -5.94 -0.81
C ILE A 54 9.69 -6.94 -0.11
N GLU A 55 10.23 -6.59 1.07
CA GLU A 55 11.10 -7.47 1.85
C GLU A 55 10.42 -8.80 2.19
N THR A 56 9.12 -8.75 2.54
CA THR A 56 8.34 -9.96 2.84
C THR A 56 8.18 -10.85 1.60
N ILE A 57 7.91 -10.25 0.43
CA ILE A 57 7.82 -10.96 -0.85
C ILE A 57 9.16 -11.59 -1.22
N GLU A 58 10.26 -10.87 -1.06
CA GLU A 58 11.60 -11.35 -1.38
C GLU A 58 12.01 -12.52 -0.49
N LYS A 59 11.78 -12.40 0.83
CA LYS A 59 11.99 -13.50 1.78
C LYS A 59 11.18 -14.74 1.41
N ALA A 60 9.93 -14.56 0.97
CA ALA A 60 9.08 -15.67 0.53
C ALA A 60 9.59 -16.31 -0.77
N LYS A 61 10.06 -15.51 -1.74
CA LYS A 61 10.66 -16.02 -2.99
C LYS A 61 11.93 -16.81 -2.75
N GLN A 62 12.83 -16.31 -1.89
CA GLN A 62 14.06 -17.02 -1.53
C GLN A 62 13.73 -18.39 -0.94
N LYS A 63 12.81 -18.44 0.04
CA LYS A 63 12.39 -19.70 0.67
C LYS A 63 11.72 -20.69 -0.30
N ASN A 64 11.05 -20.22 -1.34
CA ASN A 64 10.44 -21.08 -2.36
C ASN A 64 11.44 -21.55 -3.44
N ASN A 65 12.54 -20.84 -3.65
CA ASN A 65 13.60 -21.24 -4.59
C ASN A 65 14.60 -22.24 -3.97
N ASP A 66 14.58 -22.38 -2.65
CA ASP A 66 15.36 -23.37 -1.88
C ASP A 66 14.59 -24.72 -1.69
N VAL A 67 13.46 -24.92 -2.40
CA VAL A 67 12.65 -26.15 -2.43
C VAL A 67 12.72 -26.81 -3.80
#